data_AF-A0A9X8C4A7-F1
#
_entry.id   AF-A0A9X8C4A7-F1
#
_cell.length_a   1.000
_cell.length_b   1.000
_cell.length_c   1.000
_cell.angle_alpha   90.00
_cell.angle_beta   90.00
_cell.angle_gamma   90.00
#
_symmetry.space_group_name_H-M   'P 1'
#
loop_
_entity.id
_entity.type
_entity.pdbx_description
1 polymer ?
#
loop_
_entity_poly.entity_id
_entity_poly.type
_entity_poly.pdbx_seq_one_letter_code
_entity_poly.pdbx_strand_id
1 'polypeptide(L)'
;MSTIEKIQTFIILFAVTCGIVLGQFNMIHTYSDKFIVPFLFFMLYGLFLSIPLKEIKNGFRNLKFAGTSLTINFLWTPLLAWGVRGTISFRSSSTLGWIYNVNGYSMHRLVLNLY
;
A
#
# COMPACT_ATOMS: atom_id res chain seq x y z
N MET A 1 -14.75 -25.59 -3.05
CA MET A 1 -14.33 -24.30 -3.62
C MET A 1 -15.21 -24.03 -4.82
N SER A 2 -15.93 -22.91 -4.79
CA SER A 2 -16.79 -22.50 -5.90
C SER A 2 -15.92 -22.26 -7.14
N THR A 3 -16.40 -22.61 -8.33
CA THR A 3 -15.71 -22.33 -9.61
C THR A 3 -15.30 -20.86 -9.74
N ILE A 4 -16.07 -19.96 -9.12
CA ILE A 4 -15.82 -18.51 -9.06
C ILE A 4 -14.57 -18.16 -8.23
N GLU A 5 -14.31 -18.86 -7.12
CA GLU A 5 -13.11 -18.62 -6.30
C GLU A 5 -11.84 -18.97 -7.08
N LYS A 6 -11.89 -20.05 -7.88
CA LYS A 6 -10.75 -20.50 -8.69
C LYS A 6 -10.44 -19.55 -9.84
N ILE A 7 -11.45 -18.88 -10.40
CA ILE A 7 -11.28 -17.95 -11.52
C ILE A 7 -10.90 -16.54 -11.06
N GLN A 8 -11.06 -16.21 -9.78
CA GLN A 8 -10.73 -14.90 -9.21
C GLN A 8 -9.27 -14.49 -9.49
N THR A 9 -8.31 -15.40 -9.35
CA THR A 9 -6.90 -15.11 -9.65
C THR A 9 -6.71 -14.70 -11.12
N PHE A 10 -7.40 -15.36 -12.06
CA PHE A 10 -7.35 -15.00 -13.47
C PHE A 10 -8.02 -13.65 -13.74
N ILE A 11 -9.14 -13.35 -13.07
CA ILE A 11 -9.82 -12.06 -13.16
C ILE A 11 -8.89 -10.93 -12.69
N ILE A 12 -8.22 -11.10 -11.54
CA ILE A 12 -7.29 -10.11 -11.00
C ILE A 12 -6.12 -9.90 -11.97
N LEU A 13 -5.53 -10.98 -12.48
CA LEU A 13 -4.43 -10.89 -13.44
C LEU A 13 -4.84 -10.11 -14.69
N PHE A 14 -6.02 -10.43 -15.25
CA PHE A 14 -6.57 -9.73 -16.41
C PHE A 14 -6.81 -8.24 -16.12
N ALA A 15 -7.40 -7.91 -14.95
CA ALA A 15 -7.65 -6.54 -14.55
C ALA A 15 -6.34 -5.73 -14.42
N VAL A 16 -5.29 -6.31 -13.85
CA VAL A 16 -3.96 -5.67 -13.75
C VAL A 16 -3.38 -5.42 -15.14
N THR A 17 -3.41 -6.42 -16.03
CA THR A 17 -2.93 -6.26 -17.41
C THR A 17 -3.69 -5.16 -18.15
N CYS A 18 -5.03 -5.15 -18.06
CA CYS A 18 -5.85 -4.10 -18.65
C CYS A 18 -5.55 -2.72 -18.05
N GLY A 19 -5.38 -2.63 -16.72
CA GLY A 19 -5.06 -1.38 -16.03
C GLY A 19 -3.72 -0.79 -16.51
N ILE A 20 -2.71 -1.61 -16.74
CA ILE A 20 -1.43 -1.18 -17.29
C ILE A 20 -1.61 -0.64 -18.72
N VAL A 21 -2.30 -1.37 -19.60
CA VAL A 21 -2.52 -0.95 -21.00
C VAL A 21 -3.32 0.35 -21.07
N LEU A 22 -4.39 0.45 -20.28
CA LEU A 22 -5.27 1.63 -20.23
C LEU A 22 -4.61 2.84 -19.55
N GLY A 23 -3.70 2.62 -18.60
CA GLY A 23 -2.96 3.68 -17.91
C GLY A 23 -2.02 4.48 -18.81
N GLN A 24 -1.66 3.93 -19.98
CA GLN A 24 -0.79 4.61 -20.95
C GLN A 24 -1.50 5.78 -21.68
N PHE A 25 -2.83 5.84 -21.63
CA PHE A 25 -3.61 6.88 -22.29
C PHE A 25 -3.78 8.10 -21.37
N ASN A 26 -3.33 9.27 -21.83
CA ASN A 26 -3.38 10.53 -21.06
C ASN A 26 -4.77 10.86 -20.51
N MET A 27 -5.82 10.62 -21.29
CA MET A 27 -7.20 10.91 -20.86
C MET A 27 -7.60 10.07 -19.64
N ILE A 28 -7.23 8.80 -19.62
CA ILE A 28 -7.55 7.89 -18.51
C ILE A 28 -6.70 8.26 -17.30
N HIS A 29 -5.41 8.51 -17.49
CA HIS A 29 -4.48 8.90 -16.43
C HIS A 29 -4.96 10.12 -15.62
N THR A 30 -5.49 11.16 -16.27
CA THR A 30 -5.97 12.38 -15.60
C THR A 30 -7.18 12.15 -14.68
N TYR A 31 -8.05 11.19 -15.00
CA TYR A 31 -9.27 10.94 -14.20
C TYR A 31 -9.12 9.76 -13.23
N SER A 32 -8.17 8.84 -13.45
CA SER A 32 -7.97 7.63 -12.64
C SER A 32 -7.89 7.92 -11.14
N ASP A 33 -7.16 8.97 -10.74
CA ASP A 33 -7.01 9.35 -9.33
C ASP A 33 -8.36 9.55 -8.61
N LYS A 34 -9.31 10.19 -9.29
CA LYS A 34 -10.65 10.49 -8.74
C LYS A 34 -11.52 9.23 -8.60
N PHE A 35 -11.24 8.19 -9.37
CA PHE A 35 -12.02 6.94 -9.37
C PHE A 35 -11.49 5.91 -8.37
N ILE A 36 -10.20 5.95 -8.03
CA ILE A 36 -9.58 5.01 -7.08
C ILE A 36 -10.31 5.05 -5.73
N VAL A 37 -10.51 6.24 -5.16
CA VAL A 37 -11.11 6.39 -3.83
C VAL A 37 -12.55 5.86 -3.76
N PRO A 38 -13.48 6.21 -4.68
CA PRO A 38 -14.82 5.61 -4.72
C PRO A 38 -14.82 4.08 -4.85
N PHE A 39 -13.96 3.50 -5.69
CA PHE A 39 -13.89 2.04 -5.84
C PHE A 39 -13.36 1.34 -4.58
N LEU A 40 -12.36 1.92 -3.93
CA LEU A 40 -11.88 1.47 -2.62
C LEU A 40 -12.98 1.51 -1.57
N PHE A 41 -13.76 2.60 -1.55
CA PHE A 41 -14.88 2.72 -0.63
C PHE A 41 -15.94 1.65 -0.89
N PHE A 42 -16.31 1.42 -2.15
CA PHE A 42 -17.30 0.40 -2.52
C PHE A 42 -16.83 -1.01 -2.14
N MET A 43 -15.56 -1.34 -2.39
CA MET A 43 -14.95 -2.60 -1.98
C MET A 43 -15.02 -2.79 -0.47
N LEU A 44 -14.58 -1.77 0.28
CA LEU A 44 -14.53 -1.83 1.75
C LEU A 44 -15.93 -1.90 2.35
N TYR A 45 -16.89 -1.17 1.79
CA TYR A 45 -18.29 -1.22 2.19
C TYR A 45 -18.89 -2.62 2.00
N GLY A 46 -18.68 -3.24 0.84
CA GLY A 46 -19.12 -4.61 0.58
C GLY A 46 -18.47 -5.64 1.52
N LEU A 47 -17.18 -5.47 1.81
CA LEU A 47 -16.45 -6.29 2.77
C LEU A 47 -17.05 -6.17 4.17
N PHE A 48 -17.32 -4.94 4.64
CA PHE A 48 -17.95 -4.72 5.94
C PHE A 48 -19.38 -5.28 6.03
N LEU A 49 -20.16 -5.20 4.95
CA LEU A 49 -21.50 -5.76 4.92
C LEU A 49 -21.49 -7.30 5.05
N SER A 50 -20.42 -7.94 4.57
CA SER A 50 -20.23 -9.38 4.68
C SER A 50 -19.83 -9.84 6.10
N ILE A 51 -19.34 -8.92 6.95
CA ILE A 51 -18.89 -9.23 8.31
C ILE A 51 -20.06 -9.05 9.29
N PRO A 52 -20.48 -10.09 10.02
CA PRO A 52 -21.50 -9.93 11.05
C PRO A 52 -20.99 -9.04 12.19
N LEU A 53 -21.67 -7.91 12.43
CA LEU A 53 -21.29 -6.92 13.45
C LEU A 53 -21.14 -7.52 14.87
N LYS A 54 -21.81 -8.64 15.14
CA LYS A 54 -21.71 -9.39 16.40
C LYS A 54 -20.32 -10.00 16.63
N GLU A 55 -19.62 -10.37 15.56
CA GLU A 55 -18.26 -10.92 15.64
C GLU A 55 -17.21 -9.86 15.97
N ILE A 56 -17.43 -8.60 15.56
CA ILE A 56 -16.56 -7.48 15.91
C ILE A 56 -16.43 -7.36 17.43
N LYS A 57 -17.55 -7.41 18.17
CA LYS A 57 -17.57 -7.39 19.64
C LYS A 57 -16.83 -8.58 20.26
N ASN A 58 -16.89 -9.74 19.61
CA ASN A 58 -16.20 -10.95 20.09
C ASN A 58 -14.69 -10.91 19.82
N GLY A 59 -14.27 -10.24 18.74
CA GLY A 59 -12.88 -9.95 18.43
C GLY A 59 -12.17 -9.14 19.52
N PHE A 60 -12.88 -8.20 20.16
CA PHE A 60 -12.35 -7.43 21.29
C PHE A 60 -12.10 -8.26 22.56
N ARG A 61 -12.76 -9.41 22.75
CA ARG A 61 -12.47 -10.30 23.91
C ARG A 61 -11.16 -11.08 23.74
N ASN A 62 -10.69 -11.27 22.51
CA ASN A 62 -9.48 -12.03 22.21
C ASN A 62 -8.32 -11.10 21.83
N LEU A 63 -7.89 -10.29 22.80
CA LEU A 63 -6.81 -9.32 22.60
C LEU A 63 -5.48 -9.96 22.18
N LYS A 64 -5.23 -11.23 22.53
CA LYS A 64 -4.04 -11.97 22.06
C LYS A 64 -4.04 -12.11 20.53
N PHE A 65 -5.17 -12.50 19.94
CA PHE A 65 -5.30 -12.63 18.49
C PHE A 65 -5.25 -11.26 17.80
N ALA A 66 -5.96 -10.27 18.35
CA ALA A 66 -5.94 -8.90 17.83
C ALA A 66 -4.51 -8.32 17.90
N GLY A 67 -3.78 -8.54 18.99
CA GLY A 67 -2.40 -8.11 19.18
C GLY A 67 -1.43 -8.76 18.20
N THR A 68 -1.53 -10.07 17.96
CA THR A 68 -0.72 -10.74 16.94
C THR A 68 -0.98 -10.17 15.55
N SER A 69 -2.25 -9.97 15.18
CA SER A 69 -2.62 -9.36 13.90
C SER A 69 -2.07 -7.93 13.78
N LEU A 70 -2.15 -7.13 14.85
CA LEU A 70 -1.63 -5.78 14.89
C LEU A 70 -0.11 -5.76 14.71
N THR A 71 0.62 -6.63 15.42
CA THR A 71 2.06 -6.76 15.28
C THR A 71 2.46 -7.13 13.86
N ILE A 72 1.74 -8.06 13.22
CA ILE A 72 2.06 -8.45 11.84
C ILE A 72 1.79 -7.28 10.88
N ASN A 73 0.61 -6.64 10.96
CA ASN A 73 0.22 -5.60 10.01
C ASN A 73 0.99 -4.28 10.19
N PHE A 74 1.33 -3.90 11.43
CA PHE A 74 1.93 -2.60 11.73
C PHE A 74 3.42 -2.65 12.08
N LEU A 75 3.93 -3.77 12.59
CA LEU A 75 5.35 -3.93 12.90
C LEU A 75 6.05 -4.71 11.80
N TRP A 76 5.55 -5.90 11.48
CA TRP A 76 6.23 -6.82 10.56
C TRP A 76 6.14 -6.37 9.10
N THR A 77 4.95 -6.02 8.58
CA THR A 77 4.79 -5.61 7.17
C THR A 77 5.63 -4.37 6.82
N PRO A 78 5.65 -3.28 7.62
CA PRO A 78 6.52 -2.15 7.34
C PRO A 78 8.02 -2.46 7.49
N LEU A 79 8.39 -3.29 8.47
CA LEU A 79 9.79 -3.72 8.68
C LEU A 79 10.29 -4.57 7.51
N LEU A 80 9.48 -5.51 7.02
CA LEU A 80 9.78 -6.27 5.81
C LEU A 80 9.88 -5.36 4.58
N ALA A 81 8.95 -4.42 4.42
CA ALA A 81 9.00 -3.48 3.31
C ALA A 81 10.27 -2.61 3.37
N TRP A 82 10.72 -2.21 4.56
CA TRP A 82 12.00 -1.52 4.73
C TRP A 82 13.20 -2.44 4.45
N GLY A 83 13.16 -3.69 4.93
CA GLY A 83 14.22 -4.67 4.67
C GLY A 83 14.39 -4.98 3.18
N VAL A 84 13.30 -5.25 2.47
CA VAL A 84 13.29 -5.49 1.01
C VAL A 84 13.73 -4.23 0.25
N ARG A 85 13.32 -3.03 0.68
CA ARG A 85 13.84 -1.79 0.10
C ARG A 85 15.34 -1.64 0.36
N GLY A 86 15.82 -1.92 1.57
CA GLY A 86 17.23 -1.83 1.95
C GLY A 86 18.12 -2.75 1.09
N THR A 87 17.66 -3.98 0.81
CA THR A 87 18.40 -4.91 -0.05
C THR A 87 18.37 -4.50 -1.52
N ILE A 88 17.28 -3.90 -2.01
CA ILE A 88 17.20 -3.35 -3.38
C ILE A 88 18.03 -2.07 -3.54
N SER A 89 18.09 -1.25 -2.48
CA SER A 89 18.77 0.06 -2.42
C SER A 89 20.28 -0.03 -2.32
N PHE A 90 20.83 -1.22 -2.04
CA PHE A 90 22.29 -1.43 -2.01
C PHE A 90 22.95 -1.29 -3.40
N ARG A 91 22.17 -1.02 -4.46
CA ARG A 91 22.67 -0.80 -5.83
C ARG A 91 22.49 0.64 -6.37
N SER A 92 21.82 1.54 -5.66
CA SER A 92 21.71 2.94 -6.10
C SER A 92 21.69 3.91 -4.92
N SER A 93 22.62 4.86 -4.91
CA SER A 93 22.88 5.88 -3.88
C SER A 93 21.73 6.88 -3.65
N SER A 94 20.50 6.55 -4.03
CA SER A 94 19.34 7.46 -4.06
C SER A 94 18.52 7.46 -2.77
N THR A 95 18.81 6.55 -1.83
CA THR A 95 17.89 6.28 -0.70
C THR A 95 18.08 7.22 0.49
N LEU A 96 19.32 7.65 0.76
CA LEU A 96 19.59 8.66 1.78
C LEU A 96 19.15 10.04 1.30
N GLY A 97 19.30 10.34 0.01
CA GLY A 97 18.88 11.61 -0.59
C GLY A 97 17.40 11.94 -0.37
N TRP A 98 16.50 10.95 -0.44
CA TRP A 98 15.07 11.17 -0.19
C TRP A 98 14.74 11.55 1.26
N ILE A 99 15.41 10.93 2.25
CA ILE A 99 15.18 11.24 3.67
C ILE A 99 15.75 12.62 4.02
N TYR A 100 16.88 13.02 3.42
CA TYR A 100 17.45 14.36 3.59
C TYR A 100 16.71 15.45 2.77
N ASN A 101 16.06 15.11 1.66
CA ASN A 101 15.38 16.07 0.77
C ASN A 101 13.94 16.39 1.23
N VAL A 102 13.31 15.53 2.03
CA VAL A 102 11.95 15.75 2.58
C VAL A 102 11.87 17.00 3.49
N ASN A 103 12.99 17.52 4.00
CA ASN A 103 13.02 18.77 4.77
C ASN A 103 13.42 20.02 3.94
N GLY A 104 13.64 19.93 2.62
CA GLY A 104 13.96 21.10 1.79
C GLY A 104 15.33 21.77 2.07
N TYR A 105 16.10 21.31 3.07
CA TYR A 105 17.45 21.80 3.34
C TYR A 105 18.47 20.91 2.64
N SER A 106 18.78 21.27 1.40
CA SER A 106 19.94 20.73 0.70
C SER A 106 21.20 21.11 1.48
N MET A 107 21.82 20.13 2.14
CA MET A 107 23.03 20.29 2.98
C MET A 107 24.17 21.04 2.26
N HIS A 108 24.13 21.08 0.92
CA HIS A 108 25.05 21.85 0.09
C HIS A 108 25.08 23.35 0.42
N ARG A 109 23.98 23.93 0.93
CA ARG A 109 23.93 25.36 1.32
C ARG A 109 24.42 25.69 2.73
N LEU A 110 24.54 24.71 3.63
CA LEU A 110 25.01 24.98 5.00
C LEU A 110 26.53 25.07 5.11
N VAL A 111 27.28 24.42 4.21
CA VAL A 111 28.75 24.46 4.21
C VAL A 111 29.30 25.72 3.52
N LEU A 112 28.57 26.26 2.54
CA LEU A 112 28.99 27.45 1.78
C LEU A 112 28.68 28.79 2.49
N ASN A 113 27.95 28.79 3.60
CA ASN A 113 27.60 30.01 4.35
C ASN A 113 28.46 30.20 5.62
N LEU A 114 29.53 29.39 5.75
CA LEU A 114 30.51 29.45 6.84
C LEU A 114 31.93 29.79 6.34
N TYR A 115 32.07 30.25 5.10
CA TYR A 115 33.30 30.81 4.54
C TYR A 115 33.01 32.10 3.78
#